data_AF-A0A8T4K834-F1
#
_entry.id   AF-A0A8T4K834-F1
#
_cell.length_a   1.000
_cell.length_b   1.000
_cell.length_c   1.000
_cell.angle_alpha   90.00
_cell.angle_beta   90.00
_cell.angle_gamma   90.00
#
_symmetry.space_group_name_H-M   'P 1'
#
loop_
_entity.id
_entity.type
_entity.pdbx_description
1 polymer ?
#
loop_
_entity_poly.entity_id
_entity_poly.type
_entity_poly.pdbx_seq_one_letter_code
_entity_poly.pdbx_strand_id
1 'polypeptide(L)' 'MGYAEVRESYKKKYNKSLKNSWIAHVLSDHGKTRGQAPSRKGDYKYPCPENVRPKLEKILKEQKML' A
#
# COMPACT_ATOMS: atom_id res chain seq x y z
N MET A 1 9.69 -5.08 9.09
CA MET A 1 9.28 -4.41 7.84
C MET A 1 8.07 -3.55 8.09
N GLY A 2 8.28 -2.23 8.07
CA GLY A 2 7.22 -1.25 8.29
C GLY A 2 6.83 -0.51 7.01
N TYR A 3 5.79 0.31 7.11
CA TYR A 3 5.35 1.20 6.02
C TYR A 3 6.46 2.14 5.51
N ALA A 4 7.44 2.46 6.36
CA ALA A 4 8.58 3.32 6.02
C ALA A 4 9.49 2.70 4.94
N GLU A 5 9.87 1.43 5.08
CA GLU A 5 10.73 0.73 4.11
C GLU A 5 10.09 0.66 2.71
N VAL A 6 8.78 0.42 2.65
CA VAL A 6 8.03 0.39 1.39
C VAL A 6 8.03 1.78 0.74
N ARG A 7 7.82 2.83 1.54
CA ARG A 7 7.84 4.22 1.05
C ARG A 7 9.22 4.61 0.52
N GLU A 8 10.29 4.25 1.22
CA GLU A 8 11.66 4.53 0.79
C GLU A 8 12.04 3.76 -0.46
N SER A 9 11.71 2.47 -0.51
CA SER A 9 11.93 1.63 -1.69
C SER A 9 11.19 2.16 -2.91
N TYR A 10 9.93 2.57 -2.73
CA TYR A 10 9.13 3.16 -3.80
C TYR A 10 9.68 4.50 -4.28
N LYS A 11 10.13 5.35 -3.34
CA LYS A 11 10.80 6.61 -3.67
C LYS A 11 12.09 6.35 -4.45
N LYS A 12 12.90 5.36 -4.08
CA LYS A 12 14.15 5.04 -4.76
C LYS A 12 13.93 4.48 -6.18
N LYS A 13 12.90 3.64 -6.38
CA LYS A 13 12.60 3.00 -7.67
C LYS A 13 11.86 3.90 -8.66
N TYR A 14 10.95 4.74 -8.16
CA TYR A 14 10.01 5.50 -9.00
C TYR A 14 10.12 7.03 -8.81
N ASN A 15 11.04 7.51 -7.98
CA ASN A 15 11.23 8.92 -7.63
C ASN A 15 9.94 9.65 -7.21
N LYS A 16 8.99 8.91 -6.63
CA LYS A 16 7.67 9.40 -6.23
C LYS A 16 7.42 9.15 -4.74
N SER A 17 6.78 10.11 -4.08
CA SER A 17 6.36 9.96 -2.68
C SER A 17 5.10 9.11 -2.61
N LEU A 18 5.14 8.06 -1.80
CA LEU A 18 4.01 7.17 -1.57
C LEU A 18 3.28 7.55 -0.28
N LYS A 19 1.94 7.57 -0.30
CA LYS A 19 1.12 7.76 0.90
C LYS A 19 0.89 6.44 1.64
N ASN A 20 0.97 6.45 2.97
CA ASN A 20 0.69 5.26 3.79
C ASN A 20 -0.73 4.71 3.57
N SER A 21 -1.70 5.59 3.31
CA SER A 21 -3.07 5.21 3.00
C SER A 21 -3.17 4.27 1.79
N TRP A 22 -2.28 4.42 0.80
CA TRP A 22 -2.22 3.55 -0.37
C TRP A 22 -1.63 2.18 -0.05
N ILE A 23 -0.64 2.11 0.84
CA ILE A 23 -0.07 0.83 1.29
C ILE A 23 -1.13 0.04 2.04
N ALA A 24 -1.83 0.69 2.99
CA ALA A 24 -2.93 0.08 3.71
C ALA A 24 -4.05 -0.36 2.77
N HIS A 25 -4.36 0.42 1.73
CA HIS A 25 -5.35 0.05 0.71
C HIS A 25 -4.97 -1.24 -0.01
N VAL A 26 -3.74 -1.33 -0.54
CA VAL A 26 -3.29 -2.51 -1.28
C VAL A 26 -3.17 -3.73 -0.37
N LEU A 27 -2.62 -3.60 0.83
CA LEU A 27 -2.59 -4.72 1.78
C LEU A 27 -3.99 -5.19 2.18
N SER A 28 -4.95 -4.28 2.30
CA SER A 28 -6.34 -4.60 2.62
C SER A 28 -7.04 -5.29 1.45
N ASP A 29 -6.78 -4.85 0.24
CA ASP A 29 -7.29 -5.45 -0.99
C ASP A 29 -6.79 -6.89 -1.18
N HIS A 30 -5.53 -7.16 -0.82
CA HIS A 30 -4.94 -8.50 -0.85
C HIS A 30 -5.23 -9.36 0.40
N GLY A 31 -6.07 -8.89 1.35
CA GLY A 31 -6.42 -9.65 2.55
C GLY A 31 -5.27 -9.86 3.56
N LYS A 32 -4.16 -9.12 3.41
CA LYS A 32 -2.99 -9.19 4.31
C LYS A 32 -3.14 -8.30 5.55
N THR A 33 -4.11 -7.37 5.56
CA THR A 33 -4.50 -6.67 6.79
C THR A 33 -5.47 -7.53 7.60
N ARG A 34 -5.29 -7.58 8.93
CA ARG A 34 -6.07 -8.37 9.91
C ARG A 34 -7.59 -8.09 9.96
N GLY A 35 -8.13 -7.32 9.02
CA GLY A 35 -9.52 -6.93 8.94
C GLY A 35 -9.65 -5.46 8.54
N GLN A 36 -10.81 -5.11 7.99
CA GLN A 36 -11.20 -3.71 7.82
C GLN A 36 -11.24 -3.06 9.20
N ALA A 37 -10.62 -1.88 9.34
CA ALA A 37 -10.66 -1.17 10.61
C ALA A 37 -12.14 -0.95 11.03
N PRO A 38 -12.52 -1.24 12.29
CA PRO A 38 -13.92 -1.24 12.72
C PRO A 38 -14.60 0.13 12.58
N SER A 39 -13.84 1.23 12.61
CA SER A 39 -14.34 2.59 12.39
C SER A 39 -14.57 2.94 10.91
N ARG A 40 -14.31 2.01 9.98
CA ARG A 40 -14.35 2.27 8.55
C ARG A 40 -15.72 1.87 7.98
N LYS A 41 -16.65 2.82 7.94
CA LYS A 41 -17.91 2.69 7.18
C LYS A 41 -17.68 3.19 5.74
N GLY A 42 -17.64 2.27 4.78
CA GLY A 42 -17.63 2.57 3.34
C GLY A 42 -16.27 2.43 2.63
N ASP A 43 -16.25 2.84 1.36
CA ASP A 43 -15.13 2.69 0.43
C ASP A 43 -13.93 3.59 0.81
N TYR A 44 -12.73 3.29 0.28
CA TYR A 44 -11.57 4.11 0.54
C TYR A 44 -11.75 5.50 -0.08
N LYS A 45 -11.80 6.55 0.75
CA LYS A 45 -11.88 7.96 0.27
C LYS A 45 -10.73 8.36 -0.66
N TYR A 46 -9.58 7.67 -0.57
CA TYR A 46 -8.43 7.84 -1.45
C TYR A 46 -7.82 6.47 -1.77
N PRO A 47 -8.40 5.72 -2.73
CA PRO A 47 -7.84 4.45 -3.13
C PRO A 47 -6.46 4.68 -3.77
N CYS A 48 -5.61 3.66 -3.72
CA CYS A 48 -4.35 3.69 -4.44
C CYS A 48 -4.65 3.87 -5.94
N PRO A 49 -4.12 4.90 -6.61
CA PRO A 49 -4.40 5.11 -8.03
C PRO A 49 -3.88 3.93 -8.84
N GLU A 50 -4.61 3.54 -9.88
CA GLU A 50 -4.35 2.33 -10.69
C GLU A 50 -2.95 2.33 -11.32
N ASN A 51 -2.38 3.51 -11.58
CA ASN A 51 -1.01 3.68 -12.08
C ASN A 51 0.09 3.38 -11.04
N VAL A 52 -0.25 3.41 -9.74
CA VAL A 52 0.65 3.18 -8.60
C VAL A 52 0.47 1.78 -8.02
N ARG A 53 -0.76 1.27 -8.04
CA ARG A 53 -1.14 -0.05 -7.53
C ARG A 53 -0.21 -1.20 -7.98
N PRO A 54 0.04 -1.44 -9.28
CA PRO A 54 0.91 -2.55 -9.72
C PRO A 54 2.39 -2.32 -9.36
N LYS A 55 2.83 -1.06 -9.24
CA LYS A 55 4.19 -0.72 -8.81
C LYS A 55 4.36 -0.98 -7.31
N LEU A 56 3.34 -0.62 -6.53
CA LEU A 56 3.32 -0.82 -5.09
C LEU A 56 3.22 -2.31 -4.75
N GLU A 57 2.39 -3.07 -5.46
CA GLU A 57 2.30 -4.54 -5.31
C GLU A 57 3.64 -5.23 -5.55
N LYS A 58 4.38 -4.84 -6.61
CA LYS A 58 5.72 -5.38 -6.86
C LYS A 58 6.66 -5.16 -5.68
N ILE A 59 6.69 -3.95 -5.13
CA ILE A 59 7.54 -3.62 -3.97
C ILE A 59 7.07 -4.37 -2.73
N LEU A 60 5.76 -4.45 -2.48
CA LEU A 60 5.20 -5.18 -1.34
C LEU A 60 5.55 -6.67 -1.40
N LYS A 61 5.52 -7.26 -2.60
CA LYS A 61 5.92 -8.66 -2.84
C LYS A 61 7.43 -8.86 -2.66
N GLU A 62 8.26 -7.93 -3.16
CA GLU A 62 9.72 -7.93 -2.91
C GLU A 62 10.05 -7.82 -1.42
N GLN A 63 9.26 -7.05 -0.68
CA GLN A 63 9.38 -6.84 0.76
C GLN A 63 8.68 -7.94 1.60
N LYS A 64 8.22 -9.04 0.99
CA LYS A 64 7.50 -10.14 1.66
C LYS A 64 6.30 -9.70 2.52
N MET A 65 5.72 -8.55 2.21
CA MET A 65 4.49 -8.05 2.83
C MET A 65 3.23 -8.60 2.13
N LEU A 66 3.43 -9.20 0.96
CA LEU A 66 2.44 -9.83 0.09
C LEU A 66 2.87 -11.26 -0.23
#